data_AF-A0A815HVZ5-F1
#
_entry.id   AF-A0A815HVZ5-F1
#
_cell.length_a   1.000
_cell.length_b   1.000
_cell.length_c   1.000
_cell.angle_alpha   90.00
_cell.angle_beta   90.00
_cell.angle_gamma   90.00
#
_symmetry.space_group_name_H-M   'P 1'
#
loop_
_entity.id
_entity.type
_entity.pdbx_description
1 polymer ?
#
loop_
_entity_poly.entity_id
_entity_poly.type
_entity_poly.pdbx_seq_one_letter_code
_entity_poly.pdbx_strand_id
1 'polypeptide(L)' 'PSCSDGILNQGEADIDCGGPCAPGKTCEIGQHCNVSTDCTGGICNSTNQCDGMCCL' A
#
# COMPACT_ATOMS: atom_id res chain seq x y z
N PRO A 1 -13.40 -0.80 7.28
CA PRO A 1 -12.12 -0.06 7.21
C PRO A 1 -12.39 1.39 6.84
N SER A 2 -11.99 2.31 7.72
CA SER A 2 -11.99 3.73 7.38
C SER A 2 -10.59 4.06 6.90
N CYS A 3 -10.39 4.06 5.58
CA CYS A 3 -9.10 4.34 4.92
C CYS A 3 -8.73 5.84 4.99
N SER A 4 -8.99 6.50 6.11
CA SER A 4 -8.73 7.92 6.36
C SER A 4 -8.85 8.25 7.85
N ASP A 5 -8.79 7.26 8.74
CA ASP A 5 -8.92 7.46 10.19
C ASP A 5 -7.56 7.66 10.89
N GLY A 6 -6.46 7.51 10.17
CA GLY A 6 -5.09 7.71 10.64
C GLY A 6 -4.56 6.53 11.46
N ILE A 7 -5.22 5.37 11.43
CA ILE A 7 -4.88 4.22 12.26
C ILE A 7 -4.76 2.96 11.40
N LEU A 8 -3.61 2.30 11.43
CA LEU A 8 -3.42 0.99 10.77
C LEU A 8 -4.34 -0.07 11.39
N ASN A 9 -5.41 -0.43 10.70
CA ASN A 9 -6.41 -1.36 11.23
C ASN A 9 -7.10 -2.20 10.14
N GLN A 10 -7.85 -3.22 10.59
CA GLN A 10 -8.81 -3.95 9.74
C GLN A 10 -8.23 -4.58 8.45
N GLY A 11 -6.91 -4.83 8.41
CA GLY A 11 -6.23 -5.49 7.28
C GLY A 11 -5.57 -4.54 6.27
N GLU A 12 -5.48 -3.25 6.58
CA GLU A 12 -4.66 -2.28 5.84
C GLU A 12 -3.19 -2.72 5.73
N ALA A 13 -2.52 -2.27 4.66
CA ALA A 13 -1.12 -2.59 4.42
C ALA A 13 -0.18 -1.55 5.06
N ASP A 14 -0.54 -0.27 4.99
CA ASP A 14 0.01 0.83 5.78
C ASP A 14 -1.15 1.74 6.25
N ILE A 15 -0.88 2.72 7.11
CA ILE A 15 -1.93 3.59 7.69
C ILE A 15 -2.81 4.17 6.57
N ASP A 16 -4.11 3.83 6.60
CA ASP A 16 -5.12 4.27 5.64
C ASP A 16 -4.91 3.88 4.16
N CYS A 17 -4.12 2.84 3.86
CA CYS A 17 -3.89 2.38 2.48
C CYS A 17 -3.65 0.86 2.34
N GLY A 18 -3.82 0.36 1.11
CA GLY A 18 -3.59 -1.05 0.78
C GLY A 18 -4.62 -2.00 1.41
N GLY A 19 -4.49 -3.30 1.13
CA GLY A 19 -5.42 -4.32 1.60
C GLY A 19 -6.88 -3.98 1.25
N PRO A 20 -7.80 -3.85 2.23
CA PRO A 20 -9.20 -3.53 1.98
C PRO A 20 -9.43 -2.09 1.47
N CYS A 21 -8.41 -1.23 1.53
CA CYS A 21 -8.45 0.12 0.97
C CYS A 21 -8.13 0.15 -0.52
N ALA A 22 -7.38 -0.84 -1.02
CA ALA A 22 -7.11 -0.98 -2.45
C ALA A 22 -8.35 -1.54 -3.20
N PRO A 23 -8.60 -1.11 -4.45
CA PRO A 23 -7.80 -0.19 -5.27
C PRO A 23 -8.13 1.30 -5.04
N GLY A 24 -9.04 1.65 -4.12
CA GLY A 24 -9.48 3.04 -3.90
C GLY A 24 -8.41 3.93 -3.25
N LYS A 25 -7.57 3.34 -2.40
CA LYS A 25 -6.40 3.96 -1.77
C LYS A 25 -5.24 2.98 -1.73
N THR A 26 -4.35 3.12 -2.69
CA THR A 26 -3.07 2.42 -2.73
C THR A 26 -2.01 3.18 -1.93
N CYS A 27 -1.07 2.45 -1.36
CA CYS A 27 0.07 2.97 -0.64
C CYS A 27 1.11 3.55 -1.61
N GLU A 28 1.76 4.64 -1.21
CA GLU A 28 2.82 5.29 -2.01
C GLU A 28 4.16 4.56 -1.86
N ILE A 29 5.13 4.96 -2.68
CA ILE A 29 6.49 4.40 -2.62
C ILE A 29 7.08 4.59 -1.21
N GLY A 30 7.69 3.53 -0.68
CA GLY A 30 8.30 3.46 0.65
C GLY A 30 7.35 3.01 1.76
N GLN A 31 6.03 3.01 1.53
CA GLN A 31 5.04 2.52 2.49
C GLN A 31 4.97 0.99 2.51
N HIS A 32 4.41 0.42 3.59
CA HIS A 32 4.26 -1.02 3.70
C HIS A 32 3.24 -1.59 2.70
N CYS A 33 3.50 -2.81 2.25
CA CYS A 33 2.63 -3.56 1.37
C CYS A 33 2.64 -5.06 1.73
N ASN A 34 1.54 -5.74 1.46
CA ASN A 34 1.45 -7.20 1.54
C ASN A 34 1.45 -7.82 0.15
N VAL A 35 0.85 -7.14 -0.83
CA VAL A 35 0.78 -7.54 -2.22
C VAL A 35 1.01 -6.35 -3.15
N SER A 36 1.44 -6.62 -4.38
CA SER A 36 1.69 -5.59 -5.38
C SER A 36 0.50 -4.67 -5.67
N THR A 37 -0.74 -5.16 -5.51
CA THR A 37 -1.97 -4.36 -5.71
C THR A 37 -2.19 -3.33 -4.61
N ASP A 38 -1.48 -3.42 -3.50
CA ASP A 38 -1.52 -2.41 -2.44
C ASP A 38 -0.82 -1.12 -2.88
N CYS A 39 0.08 -1.19 -3.86
CA CYS A 39 0.98 -0.09 -4.22
C CYS A 39 0.53 0.66 -5.47
N THR A 40 0.65 1.99 -5.47
CA THR A 40 0.39 2.82 -6.66
C THR A 40 1.27 2.43 -7.86
N GLY A 41 2.50 1.97 -7.59
CA GLY A 41 3.45 1.49 -8.60
C GLY A 41 3.30 0.02 -9.00
N GLY A 42 2.38 -0.73 -8.38
CA GLY A 42 2.17 -2.15 -8.69
C GLY A 42 3.32 -3.08 -8.28
N ILE A 43 4.26 -2.60 -7.47
CA ILE A 43 5.43 -3.37 -7.01
C ILE A 43 5.45 -3.34 -5.49
N CYS A 44 5.28 -4.50 -4.88
CA CYS A 44 5.63 -4.73 -3.49
C CYS A 44 6.96 -5.49 -3.45
N ASN A 45 8.02 -4.87 -2.95
CA ASN A 45 9.38 -5.43 -3.02
C ASN A 45 9.62 -6.51 -1.94
N SER A 46 10.81 -7.11 -1.94
CA SER A 46 11.18 -8.17 -0.98
C SER A 46 11.33 -7.71 0.47
N THR A 47 11.29 -6.39 0.72
CA THR A 47 11.29 -5.81 2.07
C THR A 47 9.90 -5.34 2.50
N ASN A 48 8.85 -5.81 1.81
CA ASN A 48 7.45 -5.43 2.05
C ASN A 48 7.21 -3.91 1.95
N GLN A 49 7.91 -3.25 1.04
CA GLN A 49 7.72 -1.83 0.76
C GLN A 49 7.25 -1.64 -0.68
N CYS A 50 6.32 -0.70 -0.86
CA CYS A 50 5.91 -0.26 -2.15
C CYS A 50 7.10 0.37 -2.86
N ASP A 51 7.46 -0.19 -4.00
CA ASP A 51 8.49 0.38 -4.86
C ASP A 51 7.83 1.01 -6.08
N GLY A 52 8.54 1.95 -6.67
CA GLY A 52 8.19 2.46 -7.98
C GLY A 52 8.64 1.46 -9.03
N MET A 53 7.93 1.41 -10.15
CA MET A 53 8.58 0.99 -11.38
C MET A 53 9.64 2.05 -11.66
N CYS A 54 10.88 1.74 -11.25
CA CYS A 54 12.03 2.62 -11.43
C CYS A 54 12.06 3.05 -12.89
N CYS A 55 12.22 4.36 -13.10
CA CYS A 55 12.15 5.05 -14.39
C CYS A 55 12.84 4.25 -15.51
N LEU A 56 12.04 3.75 -16.46
CA LEU A 56 12.50 3.32 -17.79
C LEU A 56 11.97 4.31 -18.83
#